data_AF-A0A7V5FTE9-F1
#
_entry.id   AF-A0A7V5FTE9-F1
#
_cell.length_a   1.000
_cell.length_b   1.000
_cell.length_c   1.000
_cell.angle_alpha   90.00
_cell.angle_beta   90.00
_cell.angle_gamma   90.00
#
_symmetry.space_group_name_H-M   'P 1'
#
loop_
_entity.id
_entity.type
_entity.pdbx_description
1 polymer ?
#
loop_
_entity_poly.entity_id
_entity_poly.type
_entity_poly.pdbx_seq_one_letter_code
_entity_poly.pdbx_strand_id
1 'polypeptide(L)'
;MGIVVDGTLQKVGFFTFMSPGFPIPFWLMMIWLGLAITPHHSLSWMKKRLFLAALFGAMGGPAAYWAGVRLGVASFTWPLPQALLLLALIWSVLWTTVMHLSVISAADY
;
A
#
# COMPACT_ATOMS: atom_id res chain seq x y z
N MET A 1 8.70 -0.39 2.58
CA MET A 1 7.55 0.21 3.30
C MET A 1 6.33 -0.70 3.31
N GLY A 2 5.76 -1.09 2.16
CA GLY A 2 4.56 -1.95 2.12
C GLY A 2 4.67 -3.26 2.91
N ILE A 3 5.78 -3.99 2.78
CA ILE A 3 6.04 -5.23 3.56
C ILE A 3 5.96 -5.00 5.08
N VAL A 4 6.52 -3.90 5.58
CA VAL A 4 6.53 -3.57 7.02
C VAL A 4 5.13 -3.19 7.49
N VAL A 5 4.41 -2.39 6.70
CA VAL A 5 3.03 -1.97 6.99
C VAL A 5 2.13 -3.19 7.07
N ASP A 6 2.16 -4.08 6.07
CA ASP A 6 1.31 -5.26 6.05
C ASP A 6 1.67 -6.26 7.14
N GLY A 7 2.96 -6.48 7.38
CA GLY A 7 3.41 -7.34 8.49
C GLY A 7 2.96 -6.79 9.84
N THR A 8 2.95 -5.47 10.02
CA THR A 8 2.46 -4.83 11.25
C THR A 8 0.95 -4.94 11.37
N LEU A 9 0.20 -4.61 10.31
CA LEU A 9 -1.27 -4.70 10.28
C LEU A 9 -1.75 -6.14 10.54
N GLN A 10 -1.08 -7.13 9.96
CA GLN A 10 -1.35 -8.54 10.25
C GLN A 10 -1.07 -8.87 11.72
N LYS A 11 0.07 -8.44 12.28
CA LYS A 11 0.42 -8.71 13.69
C LYS A 11 -0.53 -8.08 14.70
N VAL A 12 -1.07 -6.89 14.42
CA VAL A 12 -2.06 -6.24 15.30
C VAL A 12 -3.49 -6.75 15.07
N GLY A 13 -3.67 -7.74 14.19
CA GLY A 13 -4.97 -8.36 13.94
C GLY A 13 -5.94 -7.48 13.15
N PHE A 14 -5.42 -6.61 12.27
CA PHE A 14 -6.26 -5.78 11.41
C PHE A 14 -6.92 -6.59 10.27
N PHE A 15 -6.14 -7.48 9.64
CA PHE A 15 -6.61 -8.52 8.72
C PHE A 15 -5.76 -9.79 8.88
N THR A 16 -6.24 -10.88 8.31
CA THR A 16 -5.49 -12.14 8.20
C THR A 16 -5.32 -12.54 6.73
N PHE A 17 -4.27 -13.30 6.42
CA PHE A 17 -4.07 -13.90 5.11
C PHE A 17 -4.50 -15.37 5.12
N MET A 18 -5.03 -15.86 4.00
CA MET A 18 -5.43 -17.26 3.86
C MET A 18 -4.23 -18.21 3.96
N SER A 19 -3.11 -17.85 3.33
CA SER A 19 -1.84 -18.59 3.41
C SER A 19 -0.79 -17.65 3.99
N PRO A 20 -0.62 -17.62 5.33
CA PRO A 20 0.30 -16.70 5.99
C PRO A 20 1.76 -17.06 5.68
N GLY A 21 2.60 -16.04 5.55
CA GLY A 21 4.06 -16.17 5.45
C GLY A 21 4.76 -15.27 6.49
N PHE A 22 6.09 -15.25 6.49
CA PHE A 22 6.87 -14.35 7.36
C PHE A 22 7.74 -13.40 6.53
N PRO A 23 7.65 -12.07 6.72
CA PRO A 23 6.69 -11.36 7.58
C PRO A 23 5.27 -11.29 6.99
N ILE A 24 5.13 -11.52 5.68
CA ILE A 24 3.88 -11.59 4.90
C ILE A 24 4.02 -12.66 3.80
N PRO A 25 2.95 -13.05 3.09
CA PRO A 25 3.04 -14.04 2.02
C PRO A 25 3.99 -13.62 0.89
N PHE A 26 4.71 -14.60 0.31
CA PHE A 26 5.73 -14.34 -0.73
C PHE A 26 5.19 -13.60 -1.95
N TRP A 27 4.01 -13.98 -2.44
CA TRP A 27 3.37 -13.33 -3.58
C TRP A 27 3.12 -11.84 -3.34
N LEU A 28 2.78 -11.45 -2.11
CA LEU A 28 2.50 -10.05 -1.77
C LEU A 28 3.80 -9.24 -1.70
N MET A 29 4.90 -9.85 -1.25
CA MET A 29 6.23 -9.22 -1.35
C MET A 29 6.58 -8.90 -2.80
N MET A 30 6.27 -9.79 -3.75
CA MET A 30 6.52 -9.55 -5.18
C MET A 30 5.68 -8.39 -5.73
N ILE A 31 4.42 -8.28 -5.31
CA ILE A 31 3.57 -7.12 -5.66
C ILE A 31 4.18 -5.82 -5.13
N TRP A 32 4.66 -5.81 -3.88
CA TRP A 32 5.32 -4.63 -3.32
C TRP A 32 6.60 -4.23 -4.06
N LEU A 33 7.41 -5.20 -4.49
CA LEU A 33 8.60 -4.94 -5.31
C LEU A 33 8.23 -4.35 -6.67
N GLY A 34 7.22 -4.91 -7.34
CA GLY A 34 6.72 -4.37 -8.61
C GLY A 34 6.20 -2.94 -8.45
N LEU A 35 5.41 -2.69 -7.39
CA LEU A 35 4.90 -1.35 -7.10
C LEU A 35 6.02 -0.35 -6.85
N ALA A 36 7.11 -0.74 -6.18
CA ALA A 36 8.24 0.15 -5.87
C ALA A 36 8.93 0.72 -7.12
N ILE A 37 8.80 0.05 -8.27
CA ILE A 37 9.38 0.50 -9.55
C ILE A 37 8.47 1.54 -10.23
N THR A 38 7.15 1.48 -9.99
CA THR A 38 6.17 2.33 -10.69
C THR A 38 6.36 3.86 -10.53
N PRO A 39 6.78 4.41 -9.36
CA PRO A 39 7.01 5.85 -9.24
C PRO A 39 8.11 6.35 -10.18
N HIS A 40 9.07 5.51 -10.55
CA HIS A 40 10.18 5.91 -11.43
C HIS A 40 9.83 5.82 -12.91
N HIS A 41 8.77 5.08 -13.28
CA HIS A 41 8.33 4.91 -14.65
C HIS A 41 6.92 5.50 -14.86
N SER A 42 5.89 4.66 -14.85
CA SER A 42 4.51 5.01 -15.23
C SER A 42 3.85 6.09 -14.35
N LEU A 43 4.37 6.32 -13.14
CA LEU A 43 3.84 7.32 -12.20
C LEU A 43 4.81 8.46 -11.92
N SER A 44 5.87 8.60 -12.72
CA SER A 44 6.87 9.67 -12.60
C SER A 44 6.25 11.07 -12.69
N TRP A 45 5.18 11.23 -13.47
CA TRP A 45 4.44 12.50 -13.59
C TRP A 45 3.74 12.93 -12.29
N MET A 46 3.42 11.97 -11.40
CA MET A 46 2.70 12.24 -10.16
C MET A 46 3.61 12.77 -9.05
N LYS A 47 4.93 12.61 -9.20
CA LYS A 47 5.95 13.11 -8.26
C LYS A 47 5.84 14.60 -7.93
N LYS A 48 5.41 15.42 -8.90
CA LYS A 48 5.22 16.88 -8.74
C LYS A 48 3.83 17.28 -8.22
N ARG A 49 2.93 16.31 -8.01
CA ARG A 49 1.51 16.54 -7.69
C ARG A 49 1.14 15.77 -6.42
N LEU A 50 1.69 16.19 -5.28
CA LEU A 50 1.52 15.50 -4.00
C LEU A 50 0.06 15.37 -3.55
N PHE A 51 -0.82 16.32 -3.91
CA PHE A 51 -2.26 16.18 -3.65
C PHE A 51 -2.88 15.01 -4.42
N LEU A 52 -2.50 14.81 -5.69
CA LEU A 52 -2.96 13.65 -6.46
C LEU A 52 -2.37 12.36 -5.90
N ALA A 53 -1.13 12.37 -5.42
CA ALA A 53 -0.57 11.22 -4.71
C ALA A 53 -1.38 10.88 -3.45
N ALA A 54 -1.73 11.88 -2.64
CA ALA A 54 -2.55 11.67 -1.44
C ALA A 54 -3.91 11.05 -1.77
N LEU A 55 -4.59 11.55 -2.81
CA LEU A 55 -5.88 11.02 -3.26
C LEU A 55 -5.74 9.60 -3.85
N PHE A 56 -4.70 9.38 -4.67
CA PHE A 56 -4.42 8.09 -5.27
C PHE A 56 -4.13 7.02 -4.19
N GLY A 57 -3.36 7.37 -3.16
CA GLY A 57 -3.14 6.50 -2.01
C GLY A 57 -4.43 6.24 -1.21
N ALA A 58 -5.19 7.31 -0.92
CA ALA A 58 -6.44 7.22 -0.16
C ALA A 58 -7.51 6.34 -0.81
N MET A 59 -7.55 6.30 -2.14
CA MET A 59 -8.51 5.48 -2.89
C MET A 59 -7.92 4.12 -3.27
N GLY A 60 -6.71 4.11 -3.83
CA GLY A 60 -6.04 2.91 -4.35
C GLY A 60 -5.65 1.93 -3.25
N GLY A 61 -5.23 2.42 -2.08
CA GLY A 61 -4.93 1.60 -0.91
C GLY A 61 -6.13 0.75 -0.48
N PRO A 62 -7.23 1.35 0.03
CA PRO A 62 -8.43 0.60 0.41
C PRO A 62 -8.97 -0.31 -0.69
N ALA A 63 -8.99 0.16 -1.94
CA ALA A 63 -9.45 -0.63 -3.08
C ALA A 63 -8.62 -1.91 -3.27
N ALA A 64 -7.29 -1.83 -3.17
CA ALA A 64 -6.40 -2.98 -3.32
C ALA A 64 -6.61 -4.04 -2.22
N TYR A 65 -6.75 -3.61 -0.96
CA TYR A 65 -6.96 -4.53 0.16
C TYR A 65 -8.35 -5.15 0.11
N TRP A 66 -9.37 -4.33 -0.21
CA TRP A 66 -10.72 -4.84 -0.35
C TRP A 66 -10.82 -5.83 -1.51
N ALA A 67 -10.15 -5.58 -2.63
CA ALA A 67 -10.04 -6.54 -3.73
C ALA A 67 -9.39 -7.86 -3.27
N GLY A 68 -8.30 -7.80 -2.50
CA GLY A 68 -7.69 -9.01 -1.92
C GLY A 68 -8.66 -9.81 -1.03
N VAL A 69 -9.45 -9.12 -0.21
CA VAL A 69 -10.50 -9.76 0.60
C VAL A 69 -11.58 -10.38 -0.29
N ARG A 70 -12.02 -9.69 -1.34
CA ARG A 70 -13.02 -10.19 -2.31
C ARG A 70 -12.51 -11.37 -3.14
N LEU A 71 -11.20 -11.46 -3.36
CA LEU A 71 -10.54 -12.59 -4.02
C LEU A 71 -10.26 -13.76 -3.07
N GLY A 72 -10.59 -13.64 -1.78
CA GLY A 72 -10.42 -14.70 -0.78
C GLY A 72 -8.98 -14.90 -0.31
N VAL A 73 -8.04 -14.03 -0.70
CA VAL A 73 -6.62 -14.15 -0.29
C VAL A 73 -6.36 -13.54 1.09
N ALA A 74 -7.28 -12.71 1.59
CA ALA A 74 -7.24 -12.08 2.90
C ALA A 74 -8.65 -11.95 3.51
N SER A 75 -8.73 -11.59 4.78
CA SER A 75 -9.99 -11.28 5.47
C SER A 75 -9.79 -10.18 6.49
N PHE A 76 -10.64 -9.15 6.46
CA PHE A 76 -10.64 -8.12 7.50
C PHE A 76 -11.17 -8.70 8.81
N THR A 77 -10.45 -8.43 9.90
CA THR A 77 -10.90 -8.76 11.26
C THR A 77 -11.69 -7.60 11.87
N TRP A 78 -11.40 -6.39 11.43
CA TRP A 78 -12.11 -5.17 11.80
C TRP A 78 -13.36 -4.97 10.95
N PRO A 79 -14.36 -4.18 11.42
CA PRO A 79 -15.52 -3.88 10.61
C PRO A 79 -15.14 -3.06 9.36
N LEU A 80 -15.79 -3.36 8.23
CA LEU A 80 -15.36 -2.91 6.91
C LEU A 80 -15.20 -1.38 6.79
N PRO A 81 -16.15 -0.52 7.23
CA PRO A 81 -15.98 0.92 7.08
C PRO A 81 -14.75 1.46 7.79
N GLN A 82 -14.50 1.01 9.03
CA GLN A 82 -13.36 1.38 9.84
C GLN A 82 -12.05 0.90 9.20
N ALA A 83 -12.04 -0.31 8.65
CA ALA A 83 -10.88 -0.84 7.94
C ALA A 83 -10.54 -0.01 6.69
N LEU A 84 -11.54 0.31 5.87
CA LEU A 84 -11.35 1.10 4.65
C LEU A 84 -10.91 2.54 4.98
N LEU A 85 -11.49 3.17 6.01
CA LEU A 85 -11.09 4.50 6.45
C LEU A 85 -9.65 4.54 6.97
N LEU A 86 -9.26 3.57 7.80
CA LEU A 86 -7.89 3.50 8.31
C LEU A 86 -6.89 3.27 7.18
N LEU A 87 -7.19 2.35 6.25
CA LEU A 87 -6.37 2.13 5.06
C LEU A 87 -6.27 3.38 4.19
N ALA A 88 -7.35 4.16 4.05
CA ALA A 88 -7.34 5.39 3.27
C ALA A 88 -6.35 6.39 3.88
N LEU A 89 -6.38 6.56 5.20
CA LEU A 89 -5.46 7.45 5.92
C LEU A 89 -4.01 6.97 5.80
N ILE A 90 -3.75 5.69 6.08
CA ILE A 90 -2.42 5.09 6.01
C ILE A 90 -1.84 5.27 4.61
N TRP A 91 -2.58 4.88 3.58
CA TRP A 91 -2.09 4.90 2.21
C TRP A 91 -2.02 6.29 1.60
N SER A 92 -2.87 7.23 2.03
CA SER A 92 -2.74 8.63 1.63
C SER A 92 -1.38 9.20 2.03
N VAL A 93 -0.98 8.99 3.30
CA VAL A 93 0.31 9.46 3.81
C VAL A 93 1.45 8.70 3.17
N LEU A 94 1.43 7.36 3.22
CA LEU A 94 2.50 6.53 2.68
C LEU A 94 2.78 6.80 1.21
N TRP A 95 1.73 6.89 0.39
CA TRP A 95 1.90 7.07 -1.05
C TRP A 95 2.45 8.46 -1.38
N THR A 96 2.01 9.48 -0.65
CA THR A 96 2.57 10.84 -0.75
C THR A 96 4.05 10.84 -0.38
N THR A 97 4.42 10.16 0.71
CA THR A 97 5.83 10.02 1.12
C THR A 97 6.66 9.27 0.08
N VAL A 98 6.17 8.16 -0.47
CA VAL A 98 6.86 7.41 -1.53
C VAL A 98 7.11 8.28 -2.76
N MET A 99 6.09 9.01 -3.21
CA MET A 99 6.21 9.92 -4.35
C MET A 99 7.23 11.04 -4.07
N HIS A 100 7.20 11.62 -2.87
CA HIS A 100 8.15 12.66 -2.47
C HIS A 100 9.61 12.14 -2.41
N LEU A 101 9.84 10.98 -1.77
CA LEU A 101 11.17 10.37 -1.71
C LEU A 101 11.72 10.00 -3.09
N SER A 102 10.85 9.58 -4.00
CA SER A 102 11.24 9.27 -5.38
C SER A 102 11.66 10.50 -6.20
N VAL A 103 11.34 11.73 -5.75
CA VAL A 103 11.89 12.96 -6.33
C VAL A 103 13.33 13.15 -5.91
N ILE A 104 13.60 12.99 -4.60
CA ILE A 104 14.92 13.19 -4.01
C ILE A 104 15.92 12.22 -4.63
N SER A 105 15.57 10.93 -4.69
CA SER A 105 16.43 9.91 -5.30
C SER A 105 16.70 10.11 -6.81
N ALA A 106 15.90 10.91 -7.51
CA ALA A 106 16.09 11.21 -8.92
C ALA A 106 16.91 12.48 -9.16
N ALA A 107 17.17 13.29 -8.12
CA ALA A 107 18.00 14.49 -8.20
C ALA A 107 19.51 14.18 -8.02
N ASP A 108 19.84 12.94 -7.62
CA ASP A 108 21.20 12.47 -7.37
C ASP A 108 21.87 11.81 -8.60
N TYR A 109 21.25 11.90 -9.79
CA TYR A 109 21.77 11.45 -11.09
C TYR A 109 21.74 12.58 -12.12
#